data_AF-A0A5F1EVX4-F1
#
_entry.id   AF-A0A5F1EVX4-F1
#
_cell.length_a   1.000
_cell.length_b   1.000
_cell.length_c   1.000
_cell.angle_alpha   90.00
_cell.angle_beta   90.00
_cell.angle_gamma   90.00
#
_symmetry.space_group_name_H-M   'P 1'
#
loop_
_entity.id
_entity.type
_entity.pdbx_description
1 polymer ?
#
loop_
_entity_poly.entity_id
_entity_poly.type
_entity_poly.pdbx_seq_one_letter_code
_entity_poly.pdbx_strand_id
1 'polypeptide(L)'
;MNREVYLGDRGILGIEINSWTSEVRVKIDVISFLFSEGDTSGDWDESENIEEGYLVFADIQYFELSPIGMMPGDYIIEYDFKEEGEMIIFTILSIGRPYCDKLSTMKIKSKNSWVEDKFKQKVI
;
A
#
# COMPACT_ATOMS: atom_id res chain seq x y z
N MET A 1 11.27 0.61 0.83
CA MET A 1 11.01 2.06 0.67
C MET A 1 11.85 2.83 1.68
N ASN A 2 12.59 3.86 1.25
CA ASN A 2 13.46 4.68 2.13
C ASN A 2 12.75 5.92 2.69
N ARG A 3 11.43 6.03 2.49
CA ARG A 3 10.60 7.11 2.98
C ARG A 3 9.28 6.54 3.48
N GLU A 4 8.78 7.12 4.57
CA GLU A 4 7.53 6.71 5.17
C GLU A 4 6.35 7.27 4.38
N VAL A 5 5.45 6.38 3.98
CA VAL A 5 4.21 6.71 3.26
C VAL A 5 3.07 6.85 4.24
N TYR A 6 2.14 7.77 3.94
CA TYR A 6 0.85 7.88 4.61
C TYR A 6 -0.25 7.26 3.74
N LEU A 7 -0.95 6.25 4.29
CA LEU A 7 -2.01 5.52 3.61
C LEU A 7 -3.34 5.51 4.38
N GLY A 8 -3.43 6.20 5.53
CA GLY A 8 -4.68 6.29 6.29
C GLY A 8 -5.79 6.97 5.47
N ASP A 9 -7.01 6.44 5.58
CA ASP A 9 -8.21 6.94 4.89
C ASP A 9 -8.11 6.95 3.35
N ARG A 10 -7.16 6.19 2.79
CA ARG A 10 -6.96 6.05 1.34
C ARG A 10 -7.76 4.88 0.75
N GLY A 11 -8.31 5.08 -0.43
CA GLY A 11 -9.07 4.08 -1.16
C GLY A 11 -8.17 3.11 -1.93
N ILE A 12 -8.47 1.81 -1.82
CA ILE A 12 -7.82 0.76 -2.61
C ILE A 12 -8.58 0.61 -3.93
N LEU A 13 -8.02 1.14 -5.01
CA LEU A 13 -8.67 1.19 -6.32
C LEU A 13 -8.52 -0.11 -7.12
N GLY A 14 -7.48 -0.89 -6.84
CA GLY A 14 -7.22 -2.11 -7.59
C GLY A 14 -6.00 -2.88 -7.10
N ILE A 15 -5.91 -4.14 -7.51
CA ILE A 15 -4.73 -5.00 -7.28
C ILE A 15 -4.36 -5.63 -8.63
N GLU A 16 -3.12 -5.47 -9.05
CA GLU A 16 -2.56 -6.14 -10.23
C GLU A 16 -1.57 -7.21 -9.78
N ILE A 17 -1.71 -8.42 -10.31
CA ILE A 17 -0.81 -9.54 -10.02
C ILE A 17 -0.13 -9.95 -11.32
N ASN A 18 1.19 -9.84 -11.36
CA ASN A 18 2.00 -10.33 -12.47
C ASN A 18 2.86 -11.50 -11.98
N SER A 19 2.44 -12.72 -12.32
CA SER A 19 3.15 -13.93 -11.92
C SER A 19 4.45 -14.18 -12.69
N TRP A 20 4.62 -13.59 -13.87
CA TRP A 20 5.86 -13.74 -14.66
C TRP A 20 7.02 -12.95 -14.06
N THR A 21 6.74 -11.75 -13.54
CA THR A 21 7.73 -10.90 -12.86
C THR A 21 7.71 -11.07 -11.35
N SER A 22 6.80 -11.89 -10.81
CA SER A 22 6.58 -12.05 -9.36
C SER A 22 6.31 -10.71 -8.66
N GLU A 23 5.33 -9.97 -9.17
CA GLU A 23 4.97 -8.63 -8.68
C GLU A 23 3.49 -8.55 -8.30
N VAL A 24 3.22 -7.83 -7.20
CA VAL A 24 1.89 -7.35 -6.82
C VAL A 24 1.93 -5.83 -6.78
N ARG A 25 1.01 -5.18 -7.50
CA ARG A 25 0.78 -3.73 -7.43
C ARG A 25 -0.55 -3.46 -6.76
N VAL A 26 -0.58 -2.61 -5.75
CA VAL A 26 -1.80 -2.13 -5.12
C VAL A 26 -2.01 -0.68 -5.54
N LYS A 27 -3.07 -0.44 -6.31
CA LYS A 27 -3.43 0.92 -6.74
C LYS A 27 -4.18 1.63 -5.61
N ILE A 28 -3.67 2.77 -5.21
CA ILE A 28 -4.23 3.61 -4.14
C ILE A 28 -4.73 4.92 -4.76
N ASP A 29 -5.82 5.48 -4.24
CA ASP A 29 -6.37 6.74 -4.74
C ASP A 29 -5.37 7.90 -4.61
N VAL A 30 -4.68 8.01 -3.48
CA VAL A 30 -3.61 8.97 -3.25
C VAL A 30 -2.57 8.36 -2.31
N ILE A 31 -1.30 8.39 -2.72
CA ILE A 31 -0.17 8.05 -1.85
C ILE A 31 0.47 9.36 -1.41
N SER A 32 0.45 9.61 -0.10
CA SER A 32 1.11 10.76 0.52
C SER A 32 2.41 10.32 1.18
N PHE A 33 3.31 11.27 1.42
CA PHE A 33 4.52 11.04 2.18
C PHE A 33 4.49 11.85 3.46
N LEU A 34 4.97 11.26 4.56
CA LEU A 34 5.23 12.02 5.76
C LEU A 34 6.39 12.99 5.51
N PHE A 35 6.37 14.13 6.21
CA PHE A 35 7.50 15.04 6.22
C PHE A 35 8.77 14.32 6.71
N SER A 36 9.91 14.69 6.14
CA SER A 36 11.22 14.15 6.53
C SER A 36 11.54 14.39 8.01
N GLU A 37 12.41 13.56 8.59
CA GLU A 37 12.86 13.64 10.00
C GLU A 37 13.02 15.09 10.49
N GLY A 38 12.22 15.48 11.47
CA GLY A 38 12.27 16.82 12.10
C GLY A 38 10.91 17.51 12.21
N ASP A 39 9.90 17.08 11.45
CA ASP A 39 8.54 17.58 11.59
C ASP A 39 7.71 16.64 12.47
N THR A 40 7.26 17.14 13.62
CA THR A 40 6.60 16.33 14.68
C THR A 40 5.09 16.51 14.70
N SER A 41 4.52 17.24 13.74
CA SER A 41 3.07 17.52 13.70
C SER A 41 2.24 16.32 13.23
N GLY A 42 2.86 15.31 12.61
CA GLY A 42 2.13 14.23 11.95
C GLY A 42 1.43 14.67 10.66
N ASP A 43 1.79 15.86 10.15
CA ASP A 43 1.29 16.35 8.87
C ASP A 43 1.97 15.60 7.71
N TRP A 44 1.28 15.52 6.57
CA TRP A 44 1.79 14.93 5.33
C TRP A 44 2.00 16.02 4.29
N ASP A 45 3.01 15.83 3.42
CA ASP A 45 3.31 16.77 2.36
C ASP A 45 2.34 16.58 1.18
N GLU A 46 1.25 17.36 1.18
CA GLU A 46 0.28 17.33 0.08
C GLU A 46 0.87 17.71 -1.28
N SER A 47 1.99 18.45 -1.30
CA SER A 47 2.62 18.88 -2.57
C SER A 47 3.28 17.73 -3.33
N GLU A 48 3.54 16.62 -2.65
CA GLU A 48 4.18 15.42 -3.20
C GLU A 48 3.20 14.25 -3.33
N ASN A 49 1.90 14.49 -3.17
CA ASN A 49 0.88 13.47 -3.34
C ASN A 49 0.94 12.82 -4.73
N ILE A 50 0.91 11.49 -4.74
CA ILE A 50 0.80 10.69 -5.96
C ILE A 50 -0.64 10.22 -6.08
N GLU A 51 -1.40 10.95 -6.88
CA GLU A 51 -2.75 10.56 -7.28
C GLU A 51 -2.72 9.28 -8.14
N GLU A 52 -3.62 8.34 -7.83
CA GLU A 52 -3.79 7.06 -8.52
C GLU A 52 -2.50 6.23 -8.64
N GLY A 53 -1.60 6.36 -7.66
CA GLY A 53 -0.31 5.68 -7.59
C GLY A 53 -0.40 4.20 -7.23
N TYR A 54 0.74 3.52 -7.33
CA TYR A 54 0.87 2.11 -6.99
C TYR A 54 1.91 1.89 -5.90
N LEU A 55 1.54 1.12 -4.87
CA LEU A 55 2.51 0.42 -4.02
C LEU A 55 2.88 -0.87 -4.72
N VAL A 56 4.15 -1.03 -5.05
CA VAL A 56 4.64 -2.20 -5.79
C VAL A 56 5.52 -3.05 -4.90
N PHE A 57 5.28 -4.35 -4.97
CA PHE A 57 6.00 -5.38 -4.24
C PHE A 57 6.51 -6.42 -5.24
N ALA A 58 7.80 -6.72 -5.20
CA ALA A 58 8.44 -7.68 -6.09
C ALA A 58 9.18 -8.79 -5.33
N ASP A 59 9.48 -9.86 -6.05
CA ASP A 59 10.01 -11.10 -5.48
C ASP A 59 9.07 -11.65 -4.39
N ILE A 60 7.77 -11.67 -4.71
CA ILE A 60 6.72 -12.09 -3.80
C ILE A 60 6.96 -13.53 -3.33
N GLN A 61 6.86 -13.73 -2.01
CA GLN A 61 6.77 -15.06 -1.40
C GLN A 61 5.35 -15.38 -0.93
N TYR A 62 4.58 -14.35 -0.59
CA TYR A 62 3.27 -14.50 0.02
C TYR A 62 2.37 -13.34 -0.38
N PHE A 63 1.14 -13.65 -0.72
CA PHE A 63 0.06 -12.69 -0.91
C PHE A 63 -1.24 -13.31 -0.42
N GLU A 64 -1.93 -12.62 0.48
CA GLU A 64 -3.19 -13.07 1.07
C GLU A 64 -4.17 -11.89 1.19
N LEU A 65 -5.44 -12.20 0.95
CA LEU A 65 -6.59 -11.37 1.29
C LEU A 65 -7.50 -12.16 2.24
N SER A 66 -7.93 -11.56 3.35
CA SER A 66 -8.76 -12.22 4.35
C SER A 66 -9.81 -11.27 4.96
N PRO A 67 -11.10 -11.65 5.05
CA PRO A 67 -11.68 -12.84 4.45
C PRO A 67 -11.69 -12.73 2.91
N ILE A 68 -11.75 -13.89 2.25
CA ILE A 68 -11.79 -13.97 0.79
C ILE A 68 -13.05 -13.26 0.27
N GLY A 69 -12.91 -12.41 -0.75
CA GLY A 69 -14.01 -11.66 -1.36
C GLY A 69 -14.13 -10.20 -0.89
N MET A 70 -13.14 -9.68 -0.17
CA MET A 70 -13.02 -8.27 0.22
C MET A 70 -11.81 -7.60 -0.44
N MET A 71 -11.89 -6.28 -0.69
CA MET A 71 -11.05 -5.46 -1.61
C MET A 71 -11.04 -5.97 -3.08
N PRO A 72 -10.86 -5.12 -4.13
CA PRO A 72 -10.71 -3.65 -4.16
C PRO A 72 -12.02 -2.87 -3.93
N GLY A 73 -11.91 -1.60 -3.56
CA GLY A 73 -13.02 -0.69 -3.23
C GLY A 73 -13.12 -0.30 -1.75
N ASP A 74 -12.27 -0.88 -0.89
CA ASP A 74 -12.23 -0.63 0.55
C ASP A 74 -11.33 0.59 0.87
N TYR A 75 -11.48 1.12 2.09
CA TYR A 75 -10.65 2.18 2.66
C TYR A 75 -9.67 1.63 3.69
N ILE A 76 -8.41 2.04 3.60
CA ILE A 76 -7.35 1.69 4.55
C ILE A 76 -7.62 2.37 5.89
N ILE A 77 -7.71 1.58 6.95
CA ILE A 77 -7.82 2.06 8.34
C ILE A 77 -6.43 2.11 8.96
N GLU A 78 -5.68 1.02 8.82
CA GLU A 78 -4.36 0.84 9.39
C GLU A 78 -3.47 0.08 8.40
N TYR A 79 -2.18 0.29 8.51
CA TYR A 79 -1.18 -0.43 7.73
C TYR A 79 0.12 -0.55 8.54
N ASP A 80 0.90 -1.56 8.21
CA ASP A 80 2.19 -1.82 8.86
C ASP A 80 3.22 -2.31 7.84
N PHE A 81 4.45 -1.85 8.02
CA PHE A 81 5.63 -2.31 7.28
C PHE A 81 6.62 -2.92 8.27
N LYS A 82 6.74 -4.24 8.24
CA LYS A 82 7.63 -4.98 9.12
C LYS A 82 8.77 -5.62 8.34
N GLU A 83 10.00 -5.36 8.77
CA GLU A 83 11.18 -6.08 8.30
C GLU A 83 11.30 -7.45 9.01
N GLU A 84 11.55 -8.49 8.24
CA GLU A 84 11.80 -9.86 8.71
C GLU A 84 12.97 -10.46 7.93
N GLY A 85 14.20 -10.19 8.41
CA GLY A 85 15.42 -10.56 7.70
C GLY A 85 15.58 -9.72 6.42
N GLU A 86 15.74 -10.38 5.28
CA GLU A 86 15.79 -9.70 3.96
C GLU A 86 14.39 -9.43 3.37
N MET A 87 13.33 -9.65 4.14
CA MET A 87 11.95 -9.58 3.66
C MET A 87 11.20 -8.42 4.29
N ILE A 88 10.25 -7.89 3.53
CA ILE A 88 9.27 -6.91 3.97
C ILE A 88 7.92 -7.62 4.03
N ILE A 89 7.26 -7.51 5.19
CA ILE A 89 5.85 -7.86 5.37
C ILE A 89 5.06 -6.56 5.40
N PHE A 90 4.25 -6.36 4.37
CA PHE A 90 3.27 -5.29 4.34
C PHE A 90 1.91 -5.84 4.73
N THR A 91 1.23 -5.20 5.67
CA THR A 91 -0.12 -5.55 6.10
C THR A 91 -1.00 -4.31 6.02
N ILE A 92 -2.20 -4.46 5.47
CA ILE A 92 -3.27 -3.44 5.53
C ILE A 92 -4.45 -4.05 6.27
N LEU A 93 -5.09 -3.24 7.11
CA LEU A 93 -6.46 -3.42 7.60
C LEU A 93 -7.37 -2.40 6.90
N SER A 94 -8.50 -2.84 6.37
CA SER A 94 -9.42 -1.98 5.65
C SER A 94 -10.89 -2.27 5.94
N ILE A 95 -11.75 -1.36 5.50
CA ILE A 95 -13.21 -1.43 5.66
C ILE A 95 -13.93 -1.13 4.34
N GLY A 96 -14.92 -1.96 4.02
CA GLY A 96 -15.66 -1.86 2.75
C GLY A 96 -16.66 -0.71 2.71
N ARG A 97 -16.88 -0.14 1.51
CA ARG A 97 -17.96 0.84 1.25
C ARG A 97 -19.25 0.20 0.72
N PRO A 98 -20.43 0.79 1.02
CA PRO A 98 -20.68 1.93 1.91
C PRO A 98 -20.72 1.45 3.37
N TYR A 99 -19.65 1.70 4.13
CA TYR A 99 -19.43 1.28 5.52
C TYR A 99 -20.13 -0.04 5.88
N CYS A 100 -19.78 -1.11 5.19
CA CYS A 100 -20.08 -2.44 5.67
C CYS A 100 -19.13 -2.65 6.85
N ASP A 101 -19.62 -3.01 8.05
CA ASP A 101 -18.80 -3.33 9.25
C ASP A 101 -17.86 -4.55 9.08
N LYS A 102 -17.51 -4.89 7.85
CA LYS A 102 -16.62 -5.98 7.51
C LYS A 102 -15.22 -5.40 7.38
N LEU A 103 -14.36 -5.86 8.27
CA LEU A 103 -12.93 -5.63 8.21
C LEU A 103 -12.30 -6.67 7.29
N SER A 104 -11.34 -6.23 6.49
CA SER A 104 -10.51 -7.09 5.65
C SER A 104 -9.04 -6.77 5.88
N THR A 105 -8.20 -7.78 5.69
CA THR A 105 -6.76 -7.65 5.73
C THR A 105 -6.16 -8.06 4.40
N MET A 106 -5.12 -7.33 4.00
CA MET A 106 -4.23 -7.71 2.90
C MET A 106 -2.83 -7.87 3.48
N LYS A 107 -2.16 -8.97 3.15
CA LYS A 107 -0.80 -9.24 3.59
C LYS A 107 0.08 -9.63 2.41
N ILE A 108 1.19 -8.93 2.24
CA ILE A 108 2.19 -9.17 1.20
C ILE A 108 3.55 -9.39 1.85
N LYS A 109 4.23 -10.49 1.49
CA LYS A 109 5.64 -10.72 1.85
C LYS A 109 6.50 -10.68 0.59
N SER A 110 7.49 -9.80 0.57
CA SER A 110 8.30 -9.48 -0.62
C SER A 110 9.75 -9.19 -0.23
N LYS A 111 10.69 -9.23 -1.18
CA LYS A 111 12.06 -8.74 -0.95
C LYS A 111 12.20 -7.25 -1.25
N ASN A 112 11.43 -6.77 -2.22
CA ASN A 112 11.57 -5.44 -2.78
C ASN A 112 10.23 -4.73 -2.79
N SER A 113 10.25 -3.42 -2.51
CA SER A 113 9.08 -2.57 -2.63
C SER A 113 9.43 -1.15 -3.06
N TRP A 114 8.55 -0.54 -3.86
CA TRP A 114 8.69 0.83 -4.37
C TRP A 114 7.32 1.47 -4.59
N VAL A 115 7.34 2.77 -4.92
CA VAL A 115 6.14 3.50 -5.34
C VAL A 115 6.23 3.84 -6.83
N GLU A 116 5.13 3.64 -7.55
CA GLU A 116 4.96 4.11 -8.92
C GLU A 116 3.89 5.20 -8.99
N ASP A 117 4.03 6.13 -9.94
CA ASP A 117 2.97 7.05 -10.31
C ASP A 117 1.86 6.38 -11.13
N LYS A 118 0.81 7.13 -11.47
CA LYS A 118 -0.29 6.64 -12.31
C LYS A 118 0.12 6.12 -13.69
N PHE A 119 1.31 6.51 -14.17
CA PHE A 119 1.89 6.09 -15.44
C PHE A 119 2.86 4.90 -15.28
N LYS A 120 2.93 4.29 -14.09
CA LYS A 120 3.82 3.17 -13.74
C LYS A 120 5.30 3.53 -13.81
N GLN A 121 5.63 4.80 -13.58
CA GLN A 121 7.00 5.26 -13.45
C GLN A 121 7.41 5.19 -11.98
N LYS A 122 8.55 4.55 -11.71
CA LYS A 122 9.09 4.43 -10.35
C LYS A 122 9.46 5.82 -9.81
N VAL A 123 8.92 6.17 -8.65
CA VAL A 123 9.16 7.45 -7.96
C VAL A 123 10.23 7.32 -6.89
N ILE A 124 10.17 6.25 -6.07
CA ILE A 124 11.15 5.92 -5.02
C ILE A 124 11.41 4.43 -4.96
#